data_AF-O16539-F1
#
_entry.id   AF-O16539-F1
#
_cell.length_a   1.000
_cell.length_b   1.000
_cell.length_c   1.000
_cell.angle_alpha   90.00
_cell.angle_beta   90.00
_cell.angle_gamma   90.00
#
_symmetry.space_group_name_H-M   'P 1'
#
loop_
_entity.id
_entity.type
_entity.pdbx_description
1 polymer ?
#
loop_
_entity_poly.entity_id
_entity_poly.type
_entity_poly.pdbx_seq_one_letter_code
_entity_poly.pdbx_strand_id
1 'polypeptide(L)'
;MLSLSYPDVYSKILYVLAGFSVPIHIFGGYCILLKTPKIMKSVKWALFNLHFWSSFLDISISLLAQPFLCAPVFAGYQLGILSWIGVPTDISELTIRTLYMLVPISIITMFENRYYILFVQNGYWQYIRYPFLMLNYFAGLTYCIPVYLDVPKDQEIARRKLFNKYPNACEFASDKSLVSVINFGDTAWTRLRDNALTFTLLVEIITFVVLLRVKMNRALKTSISGDTLRMQKKFIKALNIQIAIPILVFFVPTAVGVLIDPVKDEQLQHNLIFIAVSFHGVISTILMIDLQKPYRDVFLSIFGCYRLAPVKHATTLF
;
A
#
# COMPACT_ATOMS: atom_id res chain seq x y z
N MET A 1 -14.90 21.72 -19.00
CA MET A 1 -14.19 21.49 -17.72
C MET A 1 -13.12 20.45 -17.99
N LEU A 2 -11.87 20.68 -17.56
CA LEU A 2 -10.78 19.72 -17.67
C LEU A 2 -11.10 18.50 -16.78
N SER A 3 -11.71 17.46 -17.35
CA SER A 3 -12.05 16.24 -16.63
C SER A 3 -10.78 15.56 -16.12
N LEU A 4 -10.88 14.90 -14.95
CA LEU A 4 -9.83 14.03 -14.44
C LEU A 4 -9.53 12.85 -15.38
N SER A 5 -10.39 12.59 -16.37
CA SER A 5 -10.15 11.64 -17.46
C SER A 5 -8.98 12.04 -18.38
N TYR A 6 -8.61 13.33 -18.45
CA TYR A 6 -7.50 13.80 -19.30
C TYR A 6 -6.13 13.54 -18.65
N PRO A 7 -5.14 13.04 -19.41
CA PRO A 7 -3.83 12.65 -18.89
C PRO A 7 -3.05 13.80 -18.25
N ASP A 8 -3.10 15.01 -18.83
CA ASP A 8 -2.37 16.17 -18.31
C ASP A 8 -2.87 16.61 -16.92
N VAL A 9 -4.19 16.54 -16.70
CA VAL A 9 -4.82 16.90 -15.42
C VAL A 9 -4.46 15.86 -14.37
N TYR A 10 -4.62 14.59 -14.74
CA TYR A 10 -4.27 13.44 -13.89
C TYR A 10 -2.81 13.45 -13.48
N SER A 11 -1.88 13.61 -14.43
CA SER A 11 -0.44 13.66 -14.17
C SER A 11 -0.05 14.84 -13.27
N LYS A 12 -0.62 16.04 -13.50
CA LYS A 12 -0.38 17.20 -12.63
C LYS A 12 -0.81 16.93 -11.19
N ILE A 13 -1.97 16.31 -10.97
CA ILE A 13 -2.44 15.94 -9.64
C ILE A 13 -1.46 14.97 -8.98
N LEU A 14 -1.04 13.93 -9.70
CA LEU A 14 -0.08 12.95 -9.18
C LEU A 14 1.27 13.57 -8.80
N TYR A 15 1.82 14.48 -9.62
CA TYR A 15 3.05 15.20 -9.27
C TYR A 15 2.88 16.08 -8.03
N VAL A 16 1.74 16.77 -7.89
CA VAL A 16 1.44 17.55 -6.68
C VAL A 16 1.38 16.63 -5.46
N LEU A 17 0.70 15.48 -5.55
CA LEU A 17 0.68 14.48 -4.48
C LEU A 17 2.09 14.01 -4.14
N ALA A 18 2.91 13.64 -5.13
CA ALA A 18 4.29 13.23 -4.93
C ALA A 18 5.12 14.29 -4.16
N GLY A 19 4.93 15.57 -4.49
CA GLY A 19 5.59 16.69 -3.82
C GLY A 19 5.35 16.75 -2.31
N PHE A 20 4.15 16.36 -1.85
CA PHE A 20 3.84 16.24 -0.42
C PHE A 20 4.17 14.85 0.15
N SER A 21 3.94 13.79 -0.63
CA SER A 21 4.15 12.40 -0.21
C SER A 21 5.60 12.12 0.14
N VAL A 22 6.55 12.58 -0.69
CA VAL A 22 7.97 12.28 -0.50
C VAL A 22 8.50 12.82 0.85
N PRO A 23 8.34 14.11 1.20
CA PRO A 23 8.75 14.61 2.51
C PRO A 23 8.08 13.90 3.69
N ILE A 24 6.77 13.60 3.58
CA ILE A 24 6.03 12.92 4.65
C ILE A 24 6.56 11.49 4.86
N HIS A 25 6.79 10.75 3.77
CA HIS A 25 7.35 9.40 3.81
C HIS A 25 8.77 9.37 4.37
N ILE A 26 9.61 10.34 4.02
CA ILE A 26 10.95 10.49 4.58
C ILE A 26 10.86 10.75 6.10
N PHE A 27 9.97 11.64 6.53
CA PHE A 27 9.78 11.94 7.95
C PHE A 27 9.20 10.76 8.74
N GLY A 28 8.25 10.02 8.16
CA GLY A 28 7.72 8.78 8.72
C GLY A 28 8.81 7.72 8.89
N GLY A 29 9.64 7.53 7.86
CA GLY A 29 10.79 6.63 7.89
C GLY A 29 11.81 7.04 8.95
N TYR A 30 12.13 8.33 9.05
CA TYR A 30 12.98 8.91 10.10
C TYR A 30 12.44 8.59 11.51
N CYS A 31 11.14 8.80 11.75
CA CYS A 31 10.50 8.51 13.03
C CYS A 31 10.65 7.02 13.40
N ILE A 32 10.36 6.11 12.47
CA ILE A 32 10.45 4.67 12.72
C ILE A 32 11.91 4.26 12.97
N LEU A 33 12.83 4.66 12.07
CA LEU A 33 14.21 4.19 12.11
C LEU A 33 14.99 4.76 13.30
N LEU A 34 14.78 6.02 13.65
CA LEU A 34 15.63 6.72 14.63
C LEU A 34 14.92 7.08 15.94
N LYS A 35 13.59 7.09 15.97
CA LYS A 35 12.81 7.53 17.15
C LYS A 35 11.91 6.47 17.76
N THR A 36 11.89 5.25 17.23
CA THR A 36 11.23 4.12 17.90
C THR A 36 11.88 3.82 19.25
N PRO A 37 11.16 3.91 20.38
CA PRO A 37 11.74 3.69 21.70
C PRO A 37 12.06 2.21 21.96
N LYS A 38 12.96 1.94 22.92
CA LYS A 38 13.38 0.57 23.28
C LYS A 38 12.21 -0.37 23.59
N ILE A 39 11.14 0.13 24.21
CA ILE A 39 9.93 -0.64 24.54
C ILE A 39 9.15 -1.14 23.30
N MET A 40 9.34 -0.49 22.14
CA MET A 40 8.71 -0.83 20.87
C MET A 40 9.72 -1.44 19.88
N LYS A 41 10.92 -1.80 20.34
CA LYS A 41 11.97 -2.33 19.46
C LYS A 41 11.52 -3.57 18.68
N SER A 42 10.69 -4.41 19.29
CA SER A 42 10.19 -5.65 18.68
C SER A 42 9.21 -5.42 17.51
N VAL A 43 8.57 -4.24 17.42
CA VAL A 43 7.66 -3.88 16.32
C VAL A 43 8.31 -3.01 15.25
N LYS A 44 9.48 -2.45 15.55
CA LYS A 44 10.17 -1.45 14.70
C LYS A 44 10.27 -1.91 13.25
N TRP A 45 10.77 -3.13 13.03
CA TRP A 45 11.03 -3.64 11.68
C TRP A 45 9.77 -4.04 10.93
N ALA A 46 8.75 -4.56 11.62
CA ALA A 46 7.46 -4.83 11.01
C ALA A 46 6.78 -3.52 10.58
N LEU A 47 6.89 -2.46 11.40
CA LEU A 47 6.39 -1.13 11.08
C LEU A 47 7.14 -0.48 9.93
N PHE A 48 8.46 -0.60 9.94
CA PHE A 48 9.28 -0.09 8.84
C PHE A 48 8.99 -0.81 7.54
N ASN A 49 8.78 -2.13 7.57
CA ASN A 49 8.43 -2.92 6.40
C ASN A 49 7.10 -2.46 5.78
N LEU A 50 6.05 -2.27 6.59
CA LEU A 50 4.79 -1.70 6.13
C LEU A 50 4.98 -0.30 5.54
N HIS A 51 5.68 0.57 6.28
CA HIS A 51 5.97 1.94 5.84
C HIS A 51 6.72 1.96 4.51
N PHE A 52 7.73 1.12 4.35
CA PHE A 52 8.56 1.04 3.16
C PHE A 52 7.74 0.65 1.92
N TRP A 53 6.97 -0.45 1.98
CA TRP A 53 6.19 -0.90 0.83
C TRP A 53 5.06 0.08 0.48
N SER A 54 4.37 0.63 1.47
CA SER A 54 3.35 1.66 1.24
C SER A 54 3.93 2.92 0.62
N SER A 55 5.06 3.42 1.16
CA SER A 55 5.76 4.60 0.62
C SER A 55 6.24 4.36 -0.82
N PHE A 56 6.77 3.17 -1.08
CA PHE A 56 7.32 2.86 -2.39
C PHE A 56 6.22 2.70 -3.43
N LEU A 57 5.07 2.12 -3.08
CA LEU A 57 3.89 2.09 -3.95
C LEU A 57 3.37 3.51 -4.26
N ASP A 58 3.20 4.34 -3.22
CA ASP A 58 2.76 5.74 -3.38
C ASP A 58 3.66 6.49 -4.37
N ILE A 59 4.98 6.42 -4.17
CA ILE A 59 5.98 7.08 -5.03
C ILE A 59 6.00 6.47 -6.44
N SER A 60 5.84 5.15 -6.55
CA SER A 60 5.81 4.48 -7.84
C SER A 60 4.63 4.93 -8.70
N ILE A 61 3.45 5.07 -8.10
CA ILE A 61 2.26 5.52 -8.82
C ILE A 61 2.30 7.03 -9.06
N SER A 62 2.61 7.85 -8.04
CA SER A 62 2.50 9.31 -8.14
C SER A 62 3.65 9.99 -8.90
N LEU A 63 4.86 9.45 -8.85
CA LEU A 63 6.06 10.11 -9.36
C LEU A 63 6.74 9.32 -10.49
N LEU A 64 6.99 8.03 -10.26
CA LEU A 64 7.85 7.25 -11.14
C LEU A 64 7.11 6.80 -12.41
N ALA A 65 6.00 6.08 -12.28
CA ALA A 65 5.28 5.52 -13.41
C ALA A 65 4.10 6.38 -13.85
N GLN A 66 3.23 6.84 -12.93
CA GLN A 66 1.96 7.50 -13.28
C GLN A 66 1.18 6.72 -14.36
N PRO A 67 0.71 5.50 -14.04
CA PRO A 67 0.04 4.65 -15.03
C PRO A 67 -1.25 5.31 -15.51
N PHE A 68 -1.42 5.39 -16.82
CA PHE A 68 -2.63 5.83 -17.49
C PHE A 68 -3.22 4.64 -18.25
N LEU A 69 -4.20 3.98 -17.64
CA LEU A 69 -4.83 2.79 -18.19
C LEU A 69 -5.96 3.17 -19.15
N CYS A 70 -5.97 2.51 -20.30
CA CYS A 70 -7.06 2.53 -21.26
C CYS A 70 -7.94 1.29 -21.13
N ALA A 71 -9.19 1.43 -21.56
CA ALA A 71 -10.11 0.34 -21.79
C ALA A 71 -10.48 0.27 -23.29
N PRO A 72 -11.07 -0.83 -23.81
CA PRO A 72 -11.62 -2.01 -23.11
C PRO A 72 -10.62 -3.15 -22.89
N VAL A 73 -9.41 -3.07 -23.45
CA VAL A 73 -8.34 -4.05 -23.21
C VAL A 73 -7.38 -3.51 -22.15
N PHE A 74 -6.64 -4.38 -21.47
CA PHE A 74 -5.63 -3.93 -20.52
C PHE A 74 -4.42 -3.38 -21.27
N ALA A 75 -4.47 -2.08 -21.56
CA ALA A 75 -3.45 -1.32 -22.25
C ALA A 75 -3.30 0.05 -21.59
N GLY A 76 -2.21 0.75 -21.85
CA GLY A 76 -1.98 2.05 -21.26
C GLY A 76 -0.58 2.55 -21.55
N TYR A 77 -0.23 3.68 -20.95
CA TYR A 77 1.10 4.25 -21.02
C TYR A 77 1.43 4.94 -19.70
N GLN A 78 2.69 5.30 -19.51
CA GLN A 78 3.16 5.99 -18.31
C GLN A 78 3.42 7.47 -18.58
N LEU A 79 3.10 8.30 -17.59
CA LEU A 79 3.27 9.76 -17.62
C LEU A 79 4.40 10.25 -16.68
N GLY A 80 4.95 9.35 -15.85
CA GLY A 80 5.91 9.64 -14.80
C GLY A 80 7.36 9.71 -15.28
N ILE A 81 8.29 9.93 -14.35
CA ILE A 81 9.73 10.07 -14.62
C ILE A 81 10.32 8.86 -15.37
N LEU A 82 9.83 7.64 -15.12
CA LEU A 82 10.29 6.42 -15.79
C LEU A 82 10.06 6.47 -17.30
N SER A 83 9.00 7.14 -17.77
CA SER A 83 8.76 7.37 -19.19
C SER A 83 9.84 8.27 -19.82
N TRP A 84 10.37 9.24 -19.07
CA TRP A 84 11.36 10.19 -19.58
C TRP A 84 12.73 9.55 -19.79
N ILE A 85 13.05 8.55 -19.00
CA ILE A 85 14.29 7.75 -19.13
C ILE A 85 14.09 6.50 -20.01
N GLY A 86 12.92 6.36 -20.64
CA GLY A 86 12.64 5.29 -21.59
C GLY A 86 12.42 3.90 -20.98
N VAL A 87 12.00 3.82 -19.71
CA VAL A 87 11.57 2.53 -19.15
C VAL A 87 10.33 2.05 -19.90
N PRO A 88 10.25 0.76 -20.28
CA PRO A 88 9.04 0.20 -20.89
C PRO A 88 7.83 0.20 -19.95
N THR A 89 6.64 0.52 -20.46
CA THR A 89 5.40 0.60 -19.68
C THR A 89 5.05 -0.71 -18.99
N ASP A 90 5.26 -1.84 -19.67
CA ASP A 90 5.03 -3.18 -19.14
C ASP A 90 5.89 -3.46 -17.89
N ILE A 91 7.16 -3.08 -17.90
CA ILE A 91 8.05 -3.22 -16.74
C ILE A 91 7.55 -2.39 -15.55
N SER A 92 7.17 -1.14 -15.79
CA SER A 92 6.63 -0.26 -14.75
C SER A 92 5.31 -0.77 -14.18
N GLU A 93 4.41 -1.28 -15.04
CA GLU A 93 3.14 -1.88 -14.63
C GLU A 93 3.36 -3.15 -13.80
N LEU A 94 4.25 -4.05 -14.23
CA LEU A 94 4.59 -5.25 -13.47
C LEU A 94 5.18 -4.91 -12.10
N THR A 95 6.00 -3.85 -12.03
CA THR A 95 6.57 -3.34 -10.78
C THR A 95 5.47 -2.82 -9.84
N ILE A 96 4.57 -1.96 -10.33
CA ILE A 96 3.44 -1.45 -9.54
C ILE A 96 2.56 -2.59 -9.05
N ARG A 97 2.27 -3.57 -9.92
CA ARG A 97 1.46 -4.74 -9.57
C ARG A 97 2.09 -5.58 -8.47
N THR A 98 3.41 -5.80 -8.50
CA THR A 98 4.13 -6.46 -7.41
C THR A 98 4.06 -5.64 -6.12
N LEU A 99 4.29 -4.32 -6.17
CA LEU A 99 4.19 -3.45 -5.00
C LEU A 99 2.77 -3.45 -4.39
N TYR A 100 1.74 -3.50 -5.24
CA TYR A 100 0.34 -3.59 -4.83
C TYR A 100 0.05 -4.87 -4.03
N MET A 101 0.76 -5.97 -4.29
CA MET A 101 0.67 -7.20 -3.47
C MET A 101 1.53 -7.12 -2.20
N LEU A 102 2.70 -6.48 -2.26
CA LEU A 102 3.61 -6.40 -1.12
C LEU A 102 3.07 -5.54 0.03
N VAL A 103 2.23 -4.55 -0.25
CA VAL A 103 1.56 -3.74 0.79
C VAL A 103 0.65 -4.60 1.70
N PRO A 104 -0.37 -5.33 1.23
CA PRO A 104 -1.17 -6.21 2.09
C PRO A 104 -0.34 -7.31 2.77
N ILE A 105 0.67 -7.88 2.10
CA ILE A 105 1.60 -8.84 2.73
C ILE A 105 2.35 -8.20 3.92
N SER A 106 2.75 -6.92 3.78
CA SER A 106 3.39 -6.19 4.88
C SER A 106 2.42 -5.87 6.03
N ILE A 107 1.12 -5.71 5.75
CA ILE A 107 0.07 -5.60 6.78
C ILE A 107 -0.08 -6.95 7.51
N ILE A 108 -0.12 -8.07 6.78
CA ILE A 108 -0.15 -9.41 7.39
C ILE A 108 1.07 -9.59 8.30
N THR A 109 2.27 -9.26 7.80
CA THR A 109 3.51 -9.33 8.57
C THR A 109 3.46 -8.47 9.84
N MET A 110 2.87 -7.28 9.76
CA MET A 110 2.67 -6.42 10.93
C MET A 110 1.78 -7.09 11.98
N PHE A 111 0.58 -7.54 11.60
CA PHE A 111 -0.36 -8.13 12.56
C PHE A 111 0.11 -9.50 13.06
N GLU A 112 0.72 -10.31 12.22
CA GLU A 112 1.35 -11.57 12.60
C GLU A 112 2.47 -11.32 13.63
N ASN A 113 3.37 -10.36 13.38
CA ASN A 113 4.46 -10.03 14.31
C ASN A 113 3.90 -9.67 15.70
N ARG A 114 2.81 -8.90 15.72
CA ARG A 114 2.11 -8.50 16.93
C ARG A 114 1.44 -9.68 17.63
N TYR A 115 0.84 -10.58 16.88
CA TYR A 115 0.22 -11.80 17.41
C TYR A 115 1.28 -12.71 18.04
N TYR A 116 2.39 -12.91 17.32
CA TYR A 116 3.51 -13.72 17.76
C TYR A 116 4.10 -13.22 19.07
N ILE A 117 4.51 -11.95 19.12
CA ILE A 117 5.19 -11.36 20.29
C ILE A 117 4.31 -11.40 21.54
N LEU A 118 3.00 -11.16 21.40
CA LEU A 118 2.12 -11.03 22.55
C LEU A 118 1.54 -12.34 23.08
N PHE A 119 1.35 -13.34 22.21
CA PHE A 119 0.49 -14.48 22.57
C PHE A 119 1.06 -15.86 22.25
N VAL A 120 2.00 -15.99 21.31
CA VAL A 120 2.42 -17.31 20.80
C VAL A 120 3.93 -17.47 20.63
N GLN A 121 4.73 -16.73 21.41
CA GLN A 121 6.20 -16.81 21.34
C GLN A 121 6.75 -18.22 21.56
N ASN A 122 6.17 -18.98 22.51
CA ASN A 122 6.67 -20.29 22.93
C ASN A 122 5.90 -21.47 22.30
N GLY A 123 5.04 -21.22 21.31
CA GLY A 123 4.20 -22.24 20.68
C GLY A 123 4.76 -22.74 19.34
N TYR A 124 4.04 -23.67 18.70
CA TYR A 124 4.36 -24.16 17.34
C TYR A 124 4.47 -23.04 16.29
N TRP A 125 3.73 -21.93 16.50
CA TRP A 125 3.76 -20.76 15.61
C TRP A 125 5.16 -20.15 15.43
N GLN A 126 6.06 -20.30 16.42
CA GLN A 126 7.43 -19.78 16.32
C GLN A 126 8.22 -20.37 15.14
N TYR A 127 7.91 -21.60 14.74
CA TYR A 127 8.59 -22.30 13.64
C TYR A 127 7.86 -22.08 12.31
N ILE A 128 6.54 -22.21 12.30
CA ILE A 128 5.74 -22.16 11.06
C ILE A 128 5.56 -20.75 10.49
N ARG A 129 5.76 -19.70 11.30
CA ARG A 129 5.62 -18.32 10.84
C ARG A 129 6.59 -17.95 9.73
N TYR A 130 7.83 -18.47 9.75
CA TYR A 130 8.81 -18.11 8.73
C TYR A 130 8.45 -18.68 7.36
N PRO A 131 8.15 -19.99 7.21
CA PRO A 131 7.59 -20.52 5.97
C PRO A 131 6.32 -19.81 5.52
N PHE A 132 5.41 -19.50 6.44
CA PHE A 132 4.16 -18.79 6.15
C PHE A 132 4.41 -17.39 5.55
N LEU A 133 5.28 -16.59 6.18
CA LEU A 133 5.63 -15.26 5.68
C LEU A 133 6.42 -15.36 4.37
N MET A 134 7.37 -16.29 4.26
CA MET A 134 8.14 -16.51 3.03
C MET A 134 7.25 -16.89 1.85
N LEU A 135 6.24 -17.76 2.07
CA LEU A 135 5.29 -18.15 1.04
C LEU A 135 4.47 -16.95 0.56
N ASN A 136 4.01 -16.09 1.48
CA ASN A 136 3.31 -14.86 1.14
C ASN A 136 4.16 -13.92 0.28
N TYR A 137 5.40 -13.65 0.71
CA TYR A 137 6.33 -12.82 -0.07
C TYR A 137 6.67 -13.42 -1.42
N PHE A 138 6.88 -14.73 -1.49
CA PHE A 138 7.13 -15.44 -2.74
C PHE A 138 5.92 -15.33 -3.68
N ALA A 139 4.70 -15.57 -3.17
CA ALA A 139 3.48 -15.41 -3.94
C ALA A 139 3.32 -13.98 -4.48
N GLY A 140 3.55 -12.96 -3.64
CA GLY A 140 3.49 -11.55 -4.06
C GLY A 140 4.54 -11.15 -5.10
N LEU A 141 5.78 -11.65 -4.98
CA LEU A 141 6.85 -11.37 -5.93
C LEU A 141 6.65 -12.08 -7.27
N THR A 142 6.18 -13.33 -7.24
CA THR A 142 5.93 -14.13 -8.44
C THR A 142 4.57 -13.86 -9.10
N TYR A 143 3.69 -13.11 -8.44
CA TYR A 143 2.34 -12.80 -8.90
C TYR A 143 2.29 -12.17 -10.30
N CYS A 144 3.29 -11.36 -10.65
CA CYS A 144 3.35 -10.69 -11.94
C CYS A 144 3.88 -11.58 -13.07
N ILE A 145 4.47 -12.76 -12.78
CA ILE A 145 5.10 -13.62 -13.79
C ILE A 145 4.10 -14.08 -14.85
N PRO A 146 2.91 -14.61 -14.52
CA PRO A 146 1.95 -14.99 -15.55
C PRO A 146 1.50 -13.80 -16.42
N VAL A 147 1.33 -12.61 -15.81
CA VAL A 147 0.97 -11.40 -16.55
C VAL A 147 2.08 -11.01 -17.52
N TYR A 148 3.34 -11.07 -17.09
CA TYR A 148 4.50 -10.83 -17.95
C TYR A 148 4.53 -11.78 -19.16
N LEU A 149 4.20 -13.06 -18.95
CA LEU A 149 4.16 -14.04 -20.04
C LEU A 149 3.04 -13.77 -21.06
N ASP A 150 1.96 -13.11 -20.63
CA ASP A 150 0.84 -12.72 -21.50
C ASP A 150 1.11 -11.42 -22.29
N VAL A 151 2.16 -10.66 -21.94
CA VAL A 151 2.50 -9.39 -22.62
C VAL A 151 2.92 -9.66 -24.07
N PRO A 152 2.27 -9.02 -25.07
CA PRO A 152 2.69 -9.08 -26.45
C PRO A 152 4.14 -8.60 -26.62
N LYS A 153 5.00 -9.46 -27.18
CA LYS A 153 6.41 -9.12 -27.45
C LYS A 153 6.56 -8.00 -28.48
N ASP A 154 5.68 -8.00 -29.49
CA ASP A 154 5.62 -6.95 -30.51
C ASP A 154 4.48 -5.98 -30.20
N GLN A 155 4.84 -4.86 -29.59
CA GLN A 155 3.90 -3.82 -29.18
C GLN A 155 3.32 -3.04 -30.37
N GLU A 156 4.01 -2.99 -31.51
CA GLU A 156 3.48 -2.31 -32.70
C GLU A 156 2.35 -3.12 -33.33
N ILE A 157 2.55 -4.42 -33.52
CA ILE A 157 1.49 -5.32 -34.01
C ILE A 157 0.32 -5.34 -33.02
N ALA A 158 0.61 -5.34 -31.71
CA ALA A 158 -0.42 -5.31 -30.69
C ALA A 158 -1.25 -4.01 -30.74
N ARG A 159 -0.62 -2.83 -30.81
CA ARG A 159 -1.34 -1.56 -30.97
C ARG A 159 -2.20 -1.54 -32.22
N ARG A 160 -1.66 -1.98 -33.37
CA ARG A 160 -2.41 -2.05 -34.63
C ARG A 160 -3.65 -2.93 -34.45
N LYS A 161 -3.50 -4.11 -33.84
CA LYS A 161 -4.63 -5.02 -33.56
C LYS A 161 -5.66 -4.39 -32.60
N LEU A 162 -5.20 -3.68 -31.56
CA LEU A 162 -6.07 -2.95 -30.63
C LEU A 162 -6.92 -1.91 -31.37
N PHE A 163 -6.28 -0.97 -32.08
CA PHE A 163 -7.01 0.13 -32.72
C PHE A 163 -7.82 -0.30 -33.94
N ASN A 164 -7.45 -1.39 -34.62
CA ASN A 164 -8.29 -1.98 -35.67
C ASN A 164 -9.57 -2.58 -35.10
N LYS A 165 -9.49 -3.24 -33.92
CA LYS A 165 -10.64 -3.88 -33.27
C LYS A 165 -11.50 -2.88 -32.49
N TYR A 166 -10.86 -1.89 -31.85
CA TYR A 166 -11.49 -0.87 -31.03
C TYR A 166 -10.95 0.51 -31.43
N PRO A 167 -11.48 1.14 -32.50
CA PRO A 167 -10.97 2.42 -33.01
C PRO A 167 -10.99 3.57 -31.99
N ASN A 168 -11.98 3.54 -31.09
CA ASN A 168 -12.20 4.55 -30.04
C ASN A 168 -11.49 4.21 -28.72
N ALA A 169 -10.72 3.11 -28.65
CA ALA A 169 -9.92 2.83 -27.47
C ALA A 169 -8.92 3.96 -27.20
N CYS A 170 -8.61 4.20 -25.93
CA CYS A 170 -7.71 5.27 -25.49
C CYS A 170 -8.09 6.66 -26.06
N GLU A 171 -9.37 7.05 -26.08
CA GLU A 171 -9.81 8.34 -26.63
C GLU A 171 -9.05 9.54 -26.03
N PHE A 172 -8.72 9.47 -24.74
CA PHE A 172 -7.98 10.52 -24.03
C PHE A 172 -6.46 10.48 -24.25
N ALA A 173 -5.91 9.49 -24.95
CA ALA A 173 -4.48 9.43 -25.23
C ALA A 173 -4.12 10.45 -26.33
N SER A 174 -3.20 11.35 -26.00
CA SER A 174 -2.71 12.37 -26.92
C SER A 174 -1.97 11.77 -28.12
N ASP A 175 -1.20 10.72 -27.88
CA ASP A 175 -0.50 9.95 -28.92
C ASP A 175 -0.74 8.45 -28.73
N LYS A 176 -1.47 7.86 -29.68
CA LYS A 176 -1.76 6.41 -29.73
C LYS A 176 -0.49 5.57 -29.92
N SER A 177 0.64 6.16 -30.33
CA SER A 177 1.93 5.46 -30.46
C SER A 177 2.52 5.03 -29.11
N LEU A 178 2.19 5.76 -28.03
CA LEU A 178 2.68 5.51 -26.67
C LEU A 178 1.99 4.32 -25.98
N VAL A 179 0.81 3.94 -26.48
CA VAL A 179 -0.05 2.92 -25.85
C VAL A 179 0.60 1.54 -25.90
N SER A 180 0.97 1.02 -24.75
CA SER A 180 1.46 -0.35 -24.59
C SER A 180 0.30 -1.27 -24.25
N VAL A 181 0.14 -2.35 -25.01
CA VAL A 181 -0.86 -3.39 -24.74
C VAL A 181 -0.25 -4.41 -23.79
N ILE A 182 -0.87 -4.61 -22.63
CA ILE A 182 -0.43 -5.58 -21.63
C ILE A 182 -1.17 -6.90 -21.83
N ASN A 183 -2.50 -6.87 -22.00
CA ASN A 183 -3.29 -8.06 -22.28
C ASN A 183 -4.54 -7.72 -23.13
N PHE A 184 -4.78 -8.48 -24.20
CA PHE A 184 -5.95 -8.34 -25.09
C PHE A 184 -7.26 -8.84 -24.51
N GLY A 185 -7.23 -9.60 -23.42
CA GLY A 185 -8.42 -10.14 -22.81
C GLY A 185 -8.13 -10.70 -21.43
N ASP A 186 -8.76 -10.10 -20.43
CA ASP A 186 -8.85 -10.70 -19.11
C ASP A 186 -9.76 -11.94 -19.19
N THR A 187 -9.15 -13.09 -19.45
CA THR A 187 -9.84 -14.38 -19.43
C THR A 187 -10.48 -14.60 -18.07
N ALA A 188 -11.55 -15.41 -18.00
CA ALA A 188 -12.14 -15.78 -16.72
C ALA A 188 -11.09 -16.39 -15.75
N TRP A 189 -10.06 -17.04 -16.29
CA TRP A 189 -8.95 -17.60 -15.53
C TRP A 189 -8.03 -16.54 -14.90
N THR A 190 -7.61 -15.52 -15.67
CA THR A 190 -6.74 -14.45 -15.16
C THR A 190 -7.44 -13.66 -14.06
N ARG A 191 -8.73 -13.33 -14.26
CA ARG A 191 -9.55 -12.67 -13.25
C ARG A 191 -9.72 -13.52 -11.99
N LEU A 192 -10.02 -14.81 -12.14
CA LEU A 192 -10.17 -15.74 -11.03
C LEU A 192 -8.88 -15.82 -10.19
N ARG A 193 -7.73 -15.96 -10.85
CA ARG A 193 -6.41 -16.01 -10.19
C ARG A 193 -6.13 -14.73 -9.41
N ASP A 194 -6.28 -13.58 -10.05
CA ASP A 194 -5.99 -12.27 -9.46
C ASP A 194 -6.93 -11.97 -8.26
N ASN A 195 -8.21 -12.31 -8.40
CA ASN A 195 -9.18 -12.17 -7.31
C ASN A 195 -8.96 -13.18 -6.18
N ALA A 196 -8.55 -14.41 -6.48
CA ALA A 196 -8.27 -15.43 -5.48
C ALA A 196 -7.10 -15.03 -4.57
N LEU A 197 -5.99 -14.56 -5.13
CA LEU A 197 -4.85 -14.10 -4.32
C LEU A 197 -5.23 -12.90 -3.45
N THR A 198 -5.91 -11.91 -4.05
CA THR A 198 -6.39 -10.72 -3.34
C THR A 198 -7.31 -11.12 -2.17
N PHE A 199 -8.24 -12.05 -2.41
CA PHE A 199 -9.15 -12.56 -1.38
C PHE A 199 -8.41 -13.32 -0.28
N THR A 200 -7.44 -14.16 -0.61
CA THR A 200 -6.60 -14.87 0.38
C THR A 200 -5.87 -13.89 1.29
N LEU A 201 -5.23 -12.86 0.73
CA LEU A 201 -4.55 -11.83 1.52
C LEU A 201 -5.52 -11.08 2.45
N LEU A 202 -6.73 -10.76 1.97
CA LEU A 202 -7.77 -10.14 2.80
C LEU A 202 -8.19 -11.04 3.97
N VAL A 203 -8.41 -12.34 3.71
CA VAL A 203 -8.76 -13.33 4.73
C VAL A 203 -7.65 -13.45 5.78
N GLU A 204 -6.39 -13.46 5.37
CA GLU A 204 -5.24 -13.49 6.29
C GLU A 204 -5.17 -12.25 7.18
N ILE A 205 -5.34 -11.05 6.60
CA ILE A 205 -5.39 -9.79 7.35
C ILE A 205 -6.51 -9.85 8.40
N ILE A 206 -7.73 -10.19 7.98
CA ILE A 206 -8.89 -10.29 8.87
C ILE A 206 -8.62 -11.32 9.98
N THR A 207 -8.05 -12.46 9.64
CA THR A 207 -7.73 -13.53 10.60
C THR A 207 -6.80 -13.02 11.70
N PHE A 208 -5.67 -12.39 11.35
CA PHE A 208 -4.76 -11.87 12.38
C PHE A 208 -5.35 -10.71 13.17
N VAL A 209 -6.11 -9.81 12.53
CA VAL A 209 -6.82 -8.72 13.24
C VAL A 209 -7.80 -9.30 14.27
N VAL A 210 -8.60 -10.29 13.88
CA VAL A 210 -9.59 -10.94 14.76
C VAL A 210 -8.90 -11.72 15.88
N LEU A 211 -7.89 -12.53 15.57
CA LEU A 211 -7.12 -13.29 16.57
C LEU A 211 -6.48 -12.37 17.61
N LEU A 212 -5.85 -11.28 17.16
CA LEU A 212 -5.29 -10.27 18.05
C LEU A 212 -6.34 -9.62 18.93
N ARG A 213 -7.48 -9.23 18.34
CA ARG A 213 -8.59 -8.62 19.09
C ARG A 213 -9.13 -9.56 20.16
N VAL A 214 -9.38 -10.82 19.82
CA VAL A 214 -9.91 -11.83 20.74
C VAL A 214 -8.92 -12.11 21.88
N LYS A 215 -7.65 -12.36 21.56
CA LYS A 215 -6.63 -12.65 22.58
C LYS A 215 -6.36 -11.45 23.48
N MET A 216 -6.32 -10.24 22.92
CA MET A 216 -6.15 -8.99 23.67
C MET A 216 -7.32 -8.72 24.64
N ASN A 217 -8.53 -9.13 24.27
CA ASN A 217 -9.69 -9.05 25.17
C ASN A 217 -9.65 -10.14 26.26
N ARG A 218 -9.16 -11.35 25.96
CA ARG A 218 -9.03 -12.44 26.95
C ARG A 218 -7.87 -12.23 27.93
N ALA A 219 -6.79 -11.59 27.51
CA ALA A 219 -5.63 -11.30 28.37
C ALA A 219 -5.96 -10.42 29.59
N LEU A 220 -7.09 -9.71 29.58
CA LEU A 220 -7.65 -9.04 30.77
C LEU A 220 -7.86 -9.98 31.96
N LYS A 221 -8.02 -11.28 31.71
CA LYS A 221 -8.23 -12.30 32.75
C LYS A 221 -6.92 -12.96 33.23
N THR A 222 -5.75 -12.47 32.79
CA THR A 222 -4.44 -13.12 32.99
C THR A 222 -3.42 -12.20 33.68
N SER A 223 -2.24 -12.75 34.05
CA SER A 223 -1.17 -12.15 34.87
C SER A 223 -0.40 -10.97 34.27
N ILE A 224 -0.83 -10.40 33.14
CA ILE A 224 -0.19 -9.19 32.58
C ILE A 224 -0.59 -7.97 33.42
N SER A 225 0.38 -7.13 33.81
CA SER A 225 0.07 -5.91 34.55
C SER A 225 -0.92 -5.02 33.78
N GLY A 226 -1.90 -4.46 34.48
CA GLY A 226 -2.97 -3.67 33.86
C GLY A 226 -2.45 -2.50 33.03
N ASP A 227 -1.30 -1.93 33.41
CA ASP A 227 -0.65 -0.84 32.68
C ASP A 227 -0.04 -1.29 31.35
N THR A 228 0.68 -2.41 31.33
CA THR A 228 1.26 -2.96 30.10
C THR A 228 0.15 -3.32 29.12
N LEU A 229 -0.89 -4.01 29.60
CA LEU A 229 -2.02 -4.40 28.76
C LEU A 229 -2.75 -3.17 28.18
N ARG A 230 -2.95 -2.12 28.98
CA ARG A 230 -3.55 -0.85 28.53
C ARG A 230 -2.71 -0.18 27.44
N MET A 231 -1.39 -0.17 27.57
CA MET A 231 -0.49 0.35 26.53
C MET A 231 -0.58 -0.46 25.23
N GLN A 232 -0.55 -1.79 25.31
CA GLN A 232 -0.67 -2.65 24.14
C GLN A 232 -2.02 -2.48 23.42
N LYS A 233 -3.12 -2.30 24.16
CA LYS A 233 -4.44 -2.02 23.59
C LYS A 233 -4.48 -0.70 22.82
N LYS A 234 -3.91 0.37 23.38
CA LYS A 234 -3.81 1.66 22.70
C LYS A 234 -3.01 1.54 21.41
N PHE A 235 -1.88 0.82 21.46
CA PHE A 235 -1.04 0.57 20.29
C PHE A 235 -1.77 -0.21 19.19
N ILE A 236 -2.45 -1.31 19.53
CA ILE A 236 -3.21 -2.10 18.54
C ILE A 236 -4.40 -1.31 17.98
N LYS A 237 -5.10 -0.52 18.81
CA LYS A 237 -6.17 0.35 18.33
C LYS A 237 -5.64 1.34 17.29
N ALA A 238 -4.47 1.93 17.54
CA ALA A 238 -3.81 2.83 16.60
C ALA A 238 -3.48 2.12 15.28
N LEU A 239 -2.89 0.92 15.34
CA LEU A 239 -2.60 0.12 14.14
C LEU A 239 -3.86 -0.20 13.33
N ASN A 240 -4.96 -0.61 13.98
CA ASN A 240 -6.22 -0.91 13.30
C ASN A 240 -6.78 0.31 12.55
N ILE A 241 -6.66 1.50 13.13
CA ILE A 241 -7.09 2.75 12.47
C ILE A 241 -6.17 3.06 11.28
N GLN A 242 -4.85 2.90 11.45
CA GLN A 242 -3.87 3.15 10.40
C GLN A 242 -4.10 2.25 9.17
N ILE A 243 -4.41 0.96 9.37
CA ILE A 243 -4.58 0.01 8.25
C ILE A 243 -6.00 -0.01 7.64
N ALA A 244 -6.96 0.66 8.28
CA ALA A 244 -8.31 0.77 7.71
C ALA A 244 -8.28 1.43 6.33
N ILE A 245 -7.40 2.42 6.14
CA ILE A 245 -7.26 3.14 4.86
C ILE A 245 -6.74 2.24 3.74
N PRO A 246 -5.60 1.52 3.89
CA PRO A 246 -5.19 0.50 2.92
C PRO A 246 -6.30 -0.53 2.64
N ILE A 247 -7.02 -1.02 3.65
CA ILE A 247 -8.09 -1.99 3.40
C ILE A 247 -9.17 -1.40 2.48
N LEU A 248 -9.59 -0.17 2.75
CA LEU A 248 -10.60 0.51 1.94
C LEU A 248 -10.09 0.74 0.52
N VAL A 249 -8.87 1.23 0.36
CA VAL A 249 -8.30 1.60 -0.94
C VAL A 249 -7.98 0.39 -1.81
N PHE A 250 -7.59 -0.74 -1.22
CA PHE A 250 -7.22 -1.94 -1.98
C PHE A 250 -8.39 -2.87 -2.27
N PHE A 251 -9.26 -3.12 -1.28
CA PHE A 251 -10.27 -4.18 -1.39
C PHE A 251 -11.66 -3.68 -1.78
N VAL A 252 -12.01 -2.43 -1.48
CA VAL A 252 -13.32 -1.89 -1.87
C VAL A 252 -13.42 -1.73 -3.40
N PRO A 253 -12.44 -1.16 -4.12
CA PRO A 253 -12.52 -1.08 -5.58
C PRO A 253 -12.61 -2.45 -6.24
N THR A 254 -11.85 -3.45 -5.75
CA THR A 254 -11.94 -4.83 -6.24
C THR A 254 -13.32 -5.42 -5.99
N ALA A 255 -13.90 -5.22 -4.80
CA ALA A 255 -15.25 -5.70 -4.50
C ALA A 255 -16.31 -5.02 -5.37
N VAL A 256 -16.22 -3.70 -5.55
CA VAL A 256 -17.14 -2.92 -6.41
C VAL A 256 -17.04 -3.38 -7.86
N GLY A 257 -15.83 -3.55 -8.41
CA GLY A 257 -15.64 -4.00 -9.79
C GLY A 257 -16.10 -5.43 -10.05
N VAL A 258 -16.23 -6.26 -9.01
CA VAL A 258 -16.82 -7.61 -9.12
C VAL A 258 -18.35 -7.57 -9.02
N LEU A 259 -18.92 -6.60 -8.31
CA LEU A 259 -20.35 -6.53 -7.98
C LEU A 259 -21.16 -5.60 -8.88
N ILE A 260 -20.52 -4.61 -9.53
CA ILE A 260 -21.18 -3.57 -10.32
C ILE A 260 -20.71 -3.65 -11.77
N ASP A 261 -21.67 -3.56 -12.71
CA ASP A 261 -21.42 -3.50 -14.15
C ASP A 261 -20.45 -2.37 -14.53
N PRO A 262 -19.72 -2.49 -15.67
CA PRO A 262 -18.73 -1.51 -16.11
C PRO A 262 -19.34 -0.09 -16.14
N VAL A 263 -18.70 0.80 -15.40
CA VAL A 263 -19.10 2.20 -15.26
C VAL A 263 -18.95 2.90 -16.61
N LYS A 264 -19.88 3.80 -16.95
CA LYS A 264 -19.86 4.54 -18.23
C LYS A 264 -18.56 5.35 -18.48
N ASP A 265 -17.79 5.65 -17.45
CA ASP A 265 -16.53 6.38 -17.51
C ASP A 265 -15.41 5.59 -16.81
N GLU A 266 -14.95 4.53 -17.49
CA GLU A 266 -13.89 3.65 -17.01
C GLU A 266 -12.57 4.43 -16.79
N GLN A 267 -12.30 5.46 -17.60
CA GLN A 267 -11.09 6.27 -17.48
C GLN A 267 -11.08 7.10 -16.19
N LEU A 268 -12.17 7.81 -15.90
CA LEU A 268 -12.30 8.57 -14.66
C LEU A 268 -12.13 7.67 -13.44
N GLN A 269 -12.75 6.48 -13.47
CA GLN A 269 -12.66 5.52 -12.37
C GLN A 269 -11.23 5.03 -12.14
N HIS A 270 -10.52 4.61 -13.20
CA HIS A 270 -9.12 4.18 -13.08
C HIS A 270 -8.24 5.29 -12.51
N ASN A 271 -8.39 6.52 -13.02
CA ASN A 271 -7.59 7.66 -12.57
C ASN A 271 -7.89 8.00 -11.09
N LEU A 272 -9.15 7.92 -10.66
CA LEU A 272 -9.54 8.11 -9.25
C LEU A 272 -8.96 7.02 -8.34
N ILE A 273 -8.98 5.76 -8.79
CA ILE A 273 -8.38 4.65 -8.03
C ILE A 273 -6.88 4.87 -7.87
N PHE A 274 -6.14 5.18 -8.93
CA PHE A 274 -4.71 5.42 -8.82
C PHE A 274 -4.38 6.64 -7.95
N ILE A 275 -5.18 7.70 -8.00
CA ILE A 275 -5.03 8.83 -7.07
C ILE A 275 -5.20 8.36 -5.62
N ALA A 276 -6.26 7.62 -5.32
CA ALA A 276 -6.53 7.10 -3.97
C ALA A 276 -5.42 6.16 -3.48
N VAL A 277 -4.97 5.23 -4.34
CA VAL A 277 -3.87 4.30 -4.05
C VAL A 277 -2.56 5.06 -3.87
N SER A 278 -2.26 6.06 -4.69
CA SER A 278 -1.00 6.83 -4.57
C SER A 278 -0.88 7.67 -3.30
N PHE A 279 -1.98 7.85 -2.58
CA PHE A 279 -2.08 8.71 -1.40
C PHE A 279 -2.33 7.94 -0.09
N HIS A 280 -2.62 6.64 -0.17
CA HIS A 280 -2.99 5.83 0.99
C HIS A 280 -1.85 5.74 2.03
N GLY A 281 -0.60 5.66 1.59
CA GLY A 281 0.56 5.57 2.46
C GLY A 281 0.81 6.87 3.22
N VAL A 282 0.56 8.03 2.58
CA VAL A 282 0.64 9.34 3.25
C VAL A 282 -0.35 9.42 4.40
N ILE A 283 -1.62 9.08 4.16
CA ILE A 283 -2.65 9.07 5.21
C ILE A 283 -2.23 8.11 6.33
N SER A 284 -1.76 6.92 5.97
CA SER A 284 -1.27 5.91 6.93
C SER A 284 -0.08 6.44 7.75
N THR A 285 0.81 7.20 7.15
CA THR A 285 1.98 7.80 7.81
C THR A 285 1.58 8.92 8.75
N ILE A 286 0.65 9.80 8.35
CA ILE A 286 0.10 10.85 9.21
C ILE A 286 -0.58 10.22 10.42
N LEU A 287 -1.44 9.20 10.21
CA LEU A 287 -2.11 8.47 11.30
C LEU A 287 -1.10 7.77 12.20
N MET A 288 -0.03 7.20 11.65
CA MET A 288 1.04 6.61 12.46
C MET A 288 1.70 7.66 13.35
N ILE A 289 2.06 8.83 12.82
CA ILE A 289 2.69 9.90 13.58
C ILE A 289 1.74 10.42 14.66
N ASP A 290 0.48 10.68 14.31
CA ASP A 290 -0.51 11.22 15.25
C ASP A 290 -0.87 10.21 16.34
N LEU A 291 -1.10 8.94 16.00
CA LEU A 291 -1.60 7.96 16.96
C LEU A 291 -0.49 7.36 17.84
N GLN A 292 0.75 7.30 17.36
CA GLN A 292 1.88 6.75 18.11
C GLN A 292 2.58 7.84 18.92
N LYS A 293 2.36 7.83 20.24
CA LYS A 293 2.90 8.84 21.16
C LYS A 293 4.39 9.18 20.92
N PRO A 294 5.33 8.22 20.77
CA PRO A 294 6.74 8.55 20.56
C PRO A 294 7.00 9.36 19.29
N TYR A 295 6.22 9.13 18.22
CA TYR A 295 6.39 9.85 16.95
C TYR A 295 5.70 11.22 17.00
N ARG A 296 4.53 11.30 17.64
CA ARG A 296 3.86 12.58 17.88
C ARG A 296 4.73 13.52 18.73
N ASP A 297 5.34 13.00 19.79
CA ASP A 297 6.23 13.79 20.65
C ASP A 297 7.44 14.33 19.86
N VAL A 298 7.98 13.54 18.92
CA VAL A 298 9.03 14.01 17.99
C VAL A 298 8.52 15.09 17.06
N PHE A 299 7.37 14.88 16.41
CA PHE A 299 6.75 15.86 15.53
C PHE A 299 6.53 17.20 16.25
N LEU A 300 5.95 17.15 17.45
CA LEU A 300 5.73 18.34 18.29
C LEU A 300 7.03 18.99 18.77
N SER A 301 8.10 18.22 18.98
CA SER A 301 9.40 18.79 19.35
C SER A 301 10.11 19.51 18.21
N ILE A 302 9.85 19.11 16.95
CA ILE A 302 10.50 19.69 15.76
C ILE A 302 9.65 20.82 15.18
N PHE A 303 8.34 20.61 15.06
CA PHE A 303 7.41 21.52 14.37
C PHE A 303 6.46 22.25 15.33
N GLY A 304 6.36 21.82 16.59
CA GLY A 304 5.52 22.46 17.58
C GLY A 304 6.26 23.56 18.35
N CYS A 305 5.54 24.59 18.76
CA CYS A 305 6.05 25.65 19.64
C CYS A 305 6.21 25.22 21.11
N TYR A 306 6.16 23.91 21.41
CA TYR A 306 6.32 23.42 22.78
C TYR A 306 7.77 23.57 23.21
N ARG A 307 8.05 24.71 23.86
CA ARG A 307 9.18 24.82 24.79
C ARG A 307 9.06 23.63 25.73
N LEU A 308 9.99 22.68 25.62
CA LEU A 308 10.17 21.64 26.64
C LEU A 308 10.20 22.39 27.97
N ALA A 309 9.18 22.20 28.80
CA ALA A 309 9.23 22.72 30.16
C ALA A 309 10.53 22.16 30.75
N PRO A 310 11.45 23.03 31.24
CA PRO A 310 12.71 22.57 31.77
C PRO A 310 12.40 21.48 32.80
N VAL A 311 12.98 20.30 32.59
CA VAL A 311 12.94 19.22 33.56
C VAL A 311 13.36 19.86 34.86
N LYS A 312 12.43 19.97 35.81
CA LYS A 312 12.78 20.36 37.17
C LYS A 312 13.77 19.29 37.60
N HIS A 313 15.06 19.62 37.57
CA HIS A 313 16.02 18.93 38.41
C HIS A 313 15.40 19.03 39.79
N ALA A 314 14.85 17.91 40.26
CA ALA A 314 14.58 17.72 41.65
C ALA A 314 15.96 17.82 42.28
N THR A 315 16.33 19.03 42.69
CA THR A 315 17.41 19.26 43.63
C THR A 315 16.94 18.52 44.87
N THR A 316 17.33 17.25 44.97
CA THR A 316 17.32 16.48 46.19
C THR A 316 18.23 17.23 47.15
N LEU A 317 17.61 18.12 47.93
CA LEU A 317 18.09 18.55 49.22
C LEU A 317 18.14 17.30 50.10
N PHE A 318 19.34 16.74 50.23
CA PHE A 318 19.80 16.05 51.42
C PHE A 318 21.16 16.62 51.79
#